data_AF-A0A2R7QP57-F1
#
_entry.id   AF-A0A2R7QP57-F1
#
_cell.length_a   1.000
_cell.length_b   1.000
_cell.length_c   1.000
_cell.angle_alpha   90.00
_cell.angle_beta   90.00
_cell.angle_gamma   90.00
#
_symmetry.space_group_name_H-M   'P 1'
#
loop_
_entity.id
_entity.type
_entity.pdbx_description
1 polymer ?
#
loop_
_entity_poly.entity_id
_entity_poly.type
_entity_poly.pdbx_seq_one_letter_code
_entity_poly.pdbx_strand_id
1 'polypeptide(L)'
;VEGTIYTYNQGPVLGALLELGGEANLARAADVIGAVARHLTVPAPVPGAAPDAASPAAPARVLRCDGTGDGGLFTGILCRYLALAALDDRLPASARSTAAELVLATAEAFWAGRRPEHATPGQGNVIFSIHATQPAGATYPPGAAVELSTQLQAWMVLEAAATLPPQGAG
;
A
#
# COMPACT_ATOMS: atom_id res chain seq x y z
N VAL A 1 27.29 13.87 10.17
CA VAL A 1 26.52 12.61 10.27
C VAL A 1 25.32 12.77 9.34
N GLU A 2 25.43 12.30 8.10
CA GLU A 2 24.27 12.15 7.22
C GLU A 2 23.22 11.30 7.95
N GLY A 3 22.08 11.91 8.29
CA GLY A 3 20.95 11.20 8.85
C GLY A 3 20.22 10.46 7.74
N THR A 4 20.61 9.22 7.47
CA THR A 4 19.81 8.36 6.58
C THR A 4 18.52 8.01 7.31
N ILE A 5 17.47 8.80 7.07
CA ILE A 5 16.11 8.50 7.51
C ILE A 5 15.62 7.34 6.66
N TYR A 6 15.92 6.13 7.11
CA TYR A 6 15.45 4.92 6.49
C TYR A 6 13.94 4.77 6.74
N THR A 7 13.15 5.12 5.73
CA THR A 7 11.68 5.10 5.75
C THR A 7 11.06 3.69 5.81
N TYR A 8 11.84 2.61 5.87
CA TYR A 8 11.30 1.24 5.93
C TYR A 8 10.69 0.87 7.30
N ASN A 9 11.06 1.59 8.38
CA ASN A 9 10.61 1.27 9.74
C ASN A 9 9.23 1.83 10.13
N GLN A 10 8.55 2.56 9.23
CA GLN A 10 7.31 3.26 9.62
C GLN A 10 6.18 2.31 10.01
N GLY A 11 6.08 1.14 9.37
CA GLY A 11 5.08 0.12 9.73
C GLY A 11 5.27 -0.40 11.16
N PRO A 12 6.42 -1.01 11.49
CA PRO A 12 6.67 -1.52 12.84
C PRO A 12 6.62 -0.44 13.93
N VAL A 13 7.12 0.77 13.65
CA VAL A 13 7.00 1.92 14.58
C VAL A 13 5.54 2.25 14.84
N LEU A 14 4.72 2.34 13.78
CA LEU A 14 3.28 2.57 13.92
C LEU A 14 2.63 1.47 14.77
N GLY A 15 2.92 0.20 14.49
CA GLY A 15 2.44 -0.93 15.30
C GLY A 15 2.80 -0.81 16.78
N ALA A 16 4.06 -0.50 17.10
CA ALA A 16 4.51 -0.34 18.48
C ALA A 16 3.81 0.84 19.19
N LEU A 17 3.58 1.96 18.49
CA LEU A 17 2.86 3.10 19.05
C LEU A 17 1.40 2.78 19.37
N LEU A 18 0.73 2.02 18.49
CA LEU A 18 -0.65 1.56 18.72
C LEU A 18 -0.73 0.62 19.93
N GLU A 19 0.20 -0.33 20.06
CA GLU A 19 0.18 -1.29 21.17
C GLU A 19 0.54 -0.70 22.51
N LEU A 20 1.51 0.21 22.55
CA LEU A 20 1.82 0.95 23.77
C LEU A 20 0.67 1.89 24.18
N GLY A 21 -0.05 2.45 23.20
CA GLY A 21 -1.19 3.32 23.42
C GLY A 21 -0.86 4.55 24.28
N GLY A 22 -1.90 5.16 24.85
CA GLY A 22 -1.77 6.42 25.60
C GLY A 22 -1.66 7.63 24.68
N GLU A 23 -2.09 8.79 25.20
CA GLU A 23 -2.31 10.01 24.42
C GLU A 23 -1.08 10.42 23.60
N ALA A 24 0.10 10.42 24.20
CA ALA A 24 1.34 10.82 23.54
C ALA A 24 1.75 9.88 22.39
N ASN A 25 1.54 8.57 22.52
CA ASN A 25 1.90 7.63 21.45
C ASN A 25 0.86 7.62 20.34
N LEU A 26 -0.42 7.77 20.69
CA LEU A 26 -1.50 7.90 19.70
C LEU A 26 -1.35 9.19 18.87
N ALA A 27 -0.93 10.30 19.49
CA ALA A 27 -0.58 11.52 18.76
C ALA A 27 0.56 11.29 17.77
N ARG A 28 1.65 10.61 18.20
CA ARG A 28 2.76 10.24 17.30
C ARG A 28 2.34 9.29 16.20
N ALA A 29 1.44 8.35 16.47
CA ALA A 29 0.91 7.43 15.46
C ALA A 29 0.17 8.21 14.36
N ALA A 30 -0.65 9.20 14.74
CA ALA A 30 -1.29 10.11 13.78
C ALA A 30 -0.26 10.90 12.96
N ASP A 31 0.80 11.41 13.58
CA ASP A 31 1.89 12.11 12.88
C ASP A 31 2.62 11.20 11.87
N VAL A 32 2.90 9.95 12.25
CA VAL A 32 3.51 8.94 11.38
C VAL A 32 2.62 8.67 10.17
N ILE A 33 1.31 8.48 10.36
CA ILE A 33 0.36 8.30 9.25
C ILE A 33 0.40 9.51 8.30
N GLY A 34 0.38 10.73 8.84
CA GLY A 34 0.50 11.94 8.04
C GLY A 34 1.83 12.04 7.28
N ALA A 35 2.93 11.63 7.90
CA ALA A 35 4.25 11.60 7.25
C ALA A 35 4.32 10.55 6.13
N VAL A 36 3.73 9.36 6.34
CA VAL A 36 3.59 8.32 5.32
C VAL A 36 2.82 8.88 4.12
N ALA A 37 1.66 9.50 4.36
CA ALA A 37 0.83 10.09 3.30
C ALA A 37 1.58 11.16 2.49
N ARG A 38 2.44 11.97 3.12
CA ARG A 38 3.21 13.02 2.44
C ARG A 38 4.41 12.48 1.66
N HIS A 39 5.18 11.59 2.28
CA HIS A 39 6.54 11.27 1.84
C HIS A 39 6.70 9.88 1.22
N LEU A 40 5.75 8.96 1.46
CA LEU A 40 5.83 7.57 0.99
C LEU A 40 4.78 7.23 -0.05
N THR A 41 4.23 8.23 -0.72
CA THR A 41 3.22 8.02 -1.75
C THR A 41 3.60 8.69 -3.06
N VAL A 42 3.22 8.04 -4.15
CA VAL A 42 3.37 8.50 -5.52
C VAL A 42 1.99 8.65 -6.17
N PRO A 43 1.85 9.50 -7.21
CA PRO A 43 0.62 9.55 -7.99
C PRO A 43 0.32 8.18 -8.60
N ALA A 44 -0.92 7.71 -8.44
CA ALA A 44 -1.42 6.51 -9.07
C ALA A 44 -1.82 6.81 -10.51
N PRO A 45 -1.55 5.91 -11.47
CA PRO A 45 -2.20 5.95 -12.78
C PRO A 45 -3.71 5.81 -12.60
N VAL A 46 -4.51 6.65 -13.26
CA VAL A 46 -5.97 6.50 -13.26
C VAL A 46 -6.32 5.33 -14.19
N PRO A 47 -6.95 4.24 -13.71
CA PRO A 47 -7.35 3.14 -14.58
C PRO A 47 -8.34 3.63 -15.65
N GLY A 48 -8.00 3.46 -16.92
CA GLY A 48 -8.86 3.83 -18.05
C GLY A 48 -8.88 5.32 -18.43
N ALA A 49 -8.06 6.18 -17.83
CA ALA A 49 -7.91 7.56 -18.31
C ALA A 49 -7.04 7.58 -19.58
N ALA A 50 -7.59 8.09 -20.66
CA ALA A 50 -6.78 8.57 -21.79
C ALA A 50 -5.83 9.68 -21.27
N PRO A 51 -4.60 9.80 -21.81
CA PRO A 51 -3.58 10.75 -21.34
C PRO A 51 -4.00 12.24 -21.36
N ASP A 52 -5.16 12.53 -21.93
CA ASP A 52 -5.71 13.83 -22.29
C ASP A 52 -7.07 14.14 -21.61
N ALA A 53 -7.58 13.27 -20.73
CA ALA A 53 -8.79 13.54 -19.96
C ALA A 53 -8.50 14.47 -18.77
N ALA A 54 -8.66 15.77 -18.98
CA ALA A 54 -8.58 16.81 -17.94
C ALA A 54 -9.72 16.68 -16.91
N SER A 55 -9.56 15.79 -15.94
CA SER A 55 -10.35 15.81 -14.70
C SER A 55 -9.60 16.64 -13.65
N PRO A 56 -10.26 17.60 -12.95
CA PRO A 56 -9.61 18.45 -11.94
C PRO A 56 -9.40 17.74 -10.59
N ALA A 57 -9.72 16.46 -10.46
CA ALA A 57 -9.41 15.69 -9.25
C ALA A 57 -7.90 15.41 -9.18
N ALA A 58 -7.27 15.73 -8.04
CA ALA A 58 -5.90 15.32 -7.80
C ALA A 58 -5.79 13.79 -7.98
N PRO A 59 -4.75 13.28 -8.66
CA PRO A 59 -4.60 11.85 -8.88
C PRO A 59 -4.57 11.14 -7.52
N ALA A 60 -5.27 10.01 -7.41
CA ALA A 60 -5.21 9.16 -6.23
C ALA A 60 -3.73 8.87 -5.90
N ARG A 61 -3.36 8.89 -4.62
CA ARG A 61 -1.98 8.62 -4.21
C ARG A 61 -1.90 7.20 -3.65
N VAL A 62 -0.91 6.44 -4.12
CA VAL A 62 -0.64 5.08 -3.67
C VAL A 62 0.74 5.03 -3.02
N LEU A 63 0.96 4.04 -2.17
CA LEU A 63 2.26 3.88 -1.51
C LEU A 63 3.33 3.54 -2.55
N ARG A 64 4.50 4.17 -2.41
CA ARG A 64 5.68 3.87 -3.22
C ARG A 64 6.24 2.50 -2.81
N CYS A 65 6.58 1.68 -3.78
CA CYS A 65 7.24 0.38 -3.53
C CYS A 65 8.75 0.49 -3.73
N ASP A 66 9.52 -0.16 -2.86
CA ASP A 66 10.99 -0.05 -2.82
C ASP A 66 11.73 -1.10 -3.67
N GLY A 67 11.03 -1.79 -4.58
CA GLY A 67 11.64 -2.69 -5.55
C GLY A 67 11.67 -4.15 -5.10
N THR A 68 12.82 -4.79 -5.29
CA THR A 68 13.03 -6.23 -5.12
C THR A 68 13.81 -6.58 -3.83
N GLY A 69 14.15 -7.85 -3.63
CA GLY A 69 14.81 -8.36 -2.43
C GLY A 69 13.93 -8.12 -1.20
N ASP A 70 14.55 -7.70 -0.09
CA ASP A 70 13.84 -7.36 1.15
C ASP A 70 12.93 -6.14 0.99
N GLY A 71 13.33 -5.19 0.12
CA GLY A 71 12.51 -4.01 -0.21
C GLY A 71 11.15 -4.38 -0.79
N GLY A 72 11.06 -5.55 -1.41
CA GLY A 72 9.83 -6.13 -1.90
C GLY A 72 8.82 -6.49 -0.82
N LEU A 73 9.13 -6.41 0.48
CA LEU A 73 8.18 -6.63 1.59
C LEU A 73 7.69 -5.35 2.26
N PHE A 74 8.41 -4.23 2.09
CA PHE A 74 8.27 -3.06 2.96
C PHE A 74 6.87 -2.44 2.89
N THR A 75 6.31 -2.30 1.69
CA THR A 75 4.96 -1.71 1.52
C THR A 75 3.89 -2.62 2.11
N GLY A 76 4.05 -3.94 1.98
CA GLY A 76 3.11 -4.91 2.55
C GLY A 76 3.08 -4.84 4.08
N ILE A 77 4.26 -4.76 4.70
CA ILE A 77 4.39 -4.58 6.16
C ILE A 77 3.76 -3.26 6.58
N LEU A 78 4.01 -2.16 5.86
CA LEU A 78 3.40 -0.87 6.15
C LEU A 78 1.87 -0.93 6.07
N CYS A 79 1.31 -1.51 5.01
CA CYS A 79 -0.14 -1.64 4.85
C CYS A 79 -0.79 -2.46 5.96
N ARG A 80 -0.13 -3.51 6.46
CA ARG A 80 -0.63 -4.27 7.61
C ARG A 80 -0.85 -3.35 8.82
N TYR A 81 0.11 -2.49 9.15
CA TYR A 81 -0.02 -1.59 10.31
C TYR A 81 -0.91 -0.38 10.05
N LEU A 82 -1.00 0.10 8.80
CA LEU A 82 -1.98 1.12 8.42
C LEU A 82 -3.42 0.59 8.55
N ALA A 83 -3.68 -0.67 8.20
CA ALA A 83 -5.00 -1.26 8.39
C ALA A 83 -5.38 -1.37 9.87
N LEU A 84 -4.44 -1.77 10.73
CA LEU A 84 -4.65 -1.72 12.18
C LEU A 84 -4.96 -0.30 12.68
N ALA A 85 -4.21 0.70 12.21
CA ALA A 85 -4.46 2.10 12.56
C ALA A 85 -5.83 2.60 12.06
N ALA A 86 -6.27 2.18 10.88
CA ALA A 86 -7.56 2.56 10.33
C ALA A 86 -8.75 2.05 11.17
N LEU A 87 -8.56 0.91 11.85
CA LEU A 87 -9.57 0.26 12.69
C LEU A 87 -9.46 0.65 14.18
N ASP A 88 -8.47 1.44 14.58
CA ASP A 88 -8.25 1.81 15.98
C ASP A 88 -9.02 3.08 16.35
N ASP A 89 -10.16 2.93 17.03
CA ASP A 89 -11.03 4.03 17.45
C ASP A 89 -10.38 5.01 18.44
N ARG A 90 -9.22 4.68 19.00
CA ARG A 90 -8.45 5.60 19.85
C ARG A 90 -7.74 6.68 19.04
N LEU A 91 -7.58 6.49 17.73
CA LEU A 91 -6.99 7.48 16.82
C LEU A 91 -8.01 8.50 16.31
N PRO A 92 -7.57 9.74 15.99
CA PRO A 92 -8.41 10.72 15.31
C PRO A 92 -8.99 10.18 14.00
N ALA A 93 -10.27 10.46 13.74
CA ALA A 93 -10.98 9.98 12.55
C ALA A 93 -10.25 10.31 11.23
N SER A 94 -9.66 11.50 11.12
CA SER A 94 -8.88 11.89 9.94
C SER A 94 -7.64 11.02 9.71
N ALA A 95 -6.95 10.60 10.78
CA ALA A 95 -5.80 9.71 10.69
C ALA A 95 -6.25 8.31 10.25
N ARG A 96 -7.36 7.81 10.78
CA ARG A 96 -7.94 6.52 10.38
C ARG A 96 -8.36 6.51 8.91
N SER A 97 -9.07 7.55 8.46
CA SER A 97 -9.47 7.71 7.06
C SER A 97 -8.26 7.76 6.14
N THR A 98 -7.23 8.54 6.49
CA THR A 98 -5.99 8.60 5.71
C THR A 98 -5.33 7.21 5.61
N ALA A 99 -5.24 6.47 6.71
CA ALA A 99 -4.66 5.13 6.70
C ALA A 99 -5.46 4.16 5.83
N ALA A 100 -6.79 4.16 5.93
CA ALA A 100 -7.67 3.33 5.10
C ALA A 100 -7.55 3.66 3.62
N GLU A 101 -7.57 4.96 3.26
CA GLU A 101 -7.44 5.41 1.86
C GLU A 101 -6.14 4.94 1.23
N LEU A 102 -5.01 5.04 1.95
CA LEU A 102 -3.71 4.59 1.46
C LEU A 102 -3.68 3.08 1.20
N VAL A 103 -4.23 2.28 2.11
CA VAL A 103 -4.30 0.82 1.96
C VAL A 103 -5.18 0.45 0.78
N LEU A 104 -6.40 0.99 0.70
CA LEU A 104 -7.38 0.68 -0.33
C LEU A 104 -6.92 1.12 -1.72
N ALA A 105 -6.39 2.33 -1.85
CA ALA A 105 -5.88 2.82 -3.13
C ALA A 105 -4.70 1.97 -3.63
N THR A 106 -3.79 1.58 -2.72
CA THR A 106 -2.63 0.76 -3.09
C THR A 106 -3.07 -0.67 -3.48
N ALA A 107 -4.05 -1.24 -2.78
CA ALA A 107 -4.64 -2.53 -3.11
C ALA A 107 -5.30 -2.53 -4.49
N GLU A 108 -6.10 -1.50 -4.79
CA GLU A 108 -6.74 -1.33 -6.10
C GLU A 108 -5.70 -1.22 -7.22
N ALA A 109 -4.61 -0.46 -6.99
CA ALA A 109 -3.55 -0.31 -7.97
C ALA A 109 -2.82 -1.64 -8.26
N PHE A 110 -2.50 -2.43 -7.23
CA PHE A 110 -1.95 -3.78 -7.41
C PHE A 110 -2.92 -4.69 -8.16
N TRP A 111 -4.22 -4.65 -7.81
CA TRP A 111 -5.23 -5.46 -8.46
C TRP A 111 -5.39 -5.09 -9.93
N ALA A 112 -5.48 -3.81 -10.26
CA ALA A 112 -5.60 -3.31 -11.62
C ALA A 112 -4.36 -3.63 -12.48
N GLY A 113 -3.16 -3.55 -11.90
CA GLY A 113 -1.90 -3.83 -12.59
C GLY A 113 -1.52 -5.31 -12.69
N ARG A 114 -2.29 -6.22 -12.10
CA ARG A 114 -1.95 -7.65 -12.04
C ARG A 114 -1.91 -8.31 -13.42
N ARG A 115 -1.06 -9.34 -13.59
CA ARG A 115 -1.04 -10.19 -14.78
C ARG A 115 -1.70 -11.55 -14.44
N PRO A 116 -2.78 -11.95 -15.13
CA PRO A 116 -3.30 -13.30 -15.02
C PRO A 116 -2.31 -14.27 -15.69
N GLU A 117 -1.98 -15.35 -15.00
CA GLU A 117 -1.14 -16.44 -15.50
C GLU A 117 -2.05 -17.65 -15.77
N HIS A 118 -2.30 -17.95 -17.04
CA HIS A 118 -3.13 -19.08 -17.45
C HIS A 118 -2.31 -20.38 -17.43
N ALA A 119 -2.00 -20.89 -16.25
CA ALA A 119 -1.27 -22.15 -16.12
C ALA A 119 -2.17 -23.37 -16.38
N THR A 120 -3.45 -23.32 -15.98
CA THR A 120 -4.41 -24.42 -16.11
C THR A 120 -5.86 -23.90 -16.07
N PRO A 121 -6.81 -24.49 -16.84
CA PRO A 121 -8.23 -24.17 -16.70
C PRO A 121 -8.71 -24.45 -15.27
N GLY A 122 -9.20 -23.42 -14.57
CA GLY A 122 -9.68 -23.52 -13.19
C GLY A 122 -8.67 -23.14 -12.09
N GLN A 123 -7.41 -22.85 -12.43
CA GLN A 123 -6.42 -22.29 -11.50
C GLN A 123 -5.96 -20.93 -12.01
N GLY A 124 -6.61 -19.87 -11.53
CA GLY A 124 -6.22 -18.50 -11.82
C GLY A 124 -5.02 -18.09 -10.99
N ASN A 125 -3.81 -18.41 -11.46
CA ASN A 125 -2.60 -17.84 -10.86
C ASN A 125 -2.49 -16.37 -11.28
N VAL A 126 -2.07 -15.52 -10.36
CA VAL A 126 -1.92 -14.08 -10.58
C VAL A 126 -0.52 -13.69 -10.17
N ILE A 127 0.13 -12.89 -11.02
CA ILE A 127 1.40 -12.24 -10.72
C ILE A 127 1.13 -10.75 -10.50
N PHE A 128 1.58 -10.24 -9.36
CA PHE A 128 1.54 -8.82 -9.03
C PHE A 128 2.84 -8.12 -9.42
N SER A 129 2.74 -6.82 -9.65
CA SER A 129 3.89 -5.99 -10.02
C SER A 129 4.86 -5.79 -8.85
N ILE A 130 6.10 -5.43 -9.17
CA ILE A 130 7.07 -4.91 -8.19
C ILE A 130 6.62 -3.54 -7.65
N HIS A 131 5.97 -2.74 -8.50
CA HIS A 131 5.50 -1.39 -8.17
C HIS A 131 3.99 -1.28 -8.40
N ALA A 132 3.24 -0.82 -7.39
CA ALA A 132 1.78 -0.68 -7.49
C ALA A 132 1.32 0.20 -8.67
N THR A 133 2.16 1.12 -9.14
CA THR A 133 1.87 2.04 -10.24
C THR A 133 2.22 1.51 -11.63
N GLN A 134 2.72 0.28 -11.75
CA GLN A 134 3.09 -0.33 -13.02
C GLN A 134 2.37 -1.66 -13.24
N PRO A 135 2.05 -2.03 -14.49
CA PRO A 135 1.53 -3.34 -14.77
C PRO A 135 2.59 -4.42 -14.51
N ALA A 136 2.18 -5.57 -13.99
CA ALA A 136 3.08 -6.68 -13.65
C ALA A 136 3.87 -7.18 -14.86
N GLY A 137 3.31 -7.12 -16.07
CA GLY A 137 4.02 -7.47 -17.30
C GLY A 137 5.19 -6.54 -17.64
N ALA A 138 5.19 -5.29 -17.16
CA ALA A 138 6.30 -4.36 -17.35
C ALA A 138 7.43 -4.61 -16.35
N THR A 139 7.09 -4.91 -15.08
CA THR A 139 8.09 -5.19 -14.04
C THR A 139 8.61 -6.62 -14.07
N TYR A 140 7.82 -7.55 -14.59
CA TYR A 140 8.16 -8.96 -14.80
C TYR A 140 7.93 -9.36 -16.26
N PRO A 141 8.81 -8.94 -17.18
CA PRO A 141 8.73 -9.35 -18.57
C PRO A 141 8.86 -10.89 -18.71
N PRO A 142 8.41 -11.48 -19.83
CA PRO A 142 8.51 -12.92 -20.05
C PRO A 142 9.93 -13.46 -19.82
N GLY A 143 10.04 -14.52 -19.01
CA GLY A 143 11.34 -15.12 -18.64
C GLY A 143 12.03 -14.48 -17.43
N ALA A 144 11.51 -13.37 -16.89
CA ALA A 144 12.01 -12.81 -15.64
C ALA A 144 11.63 -13.70 -14.45
N ALA A 145 12.57 -13.86 -13.51
CA ALA A 145 12.28 -14.50 -12.23
C ALA A 145 11.32 -13.63 -11.41
N VAL A 146 10.27 -14.25 -10.87
CA VAL A 146 9.33 -13.59 -9.96
C VAL A 146 9.80 -13.80 -8.54
N GLU A 147 10.00 -12.71 -7.79
CA GLU A 147 10.46 -12.80 -6.41
C GLU A 147 9.31 -12.94 -5.42
N LEU A 148 9.45 -13.89 -4.49
CA LEU A 148 8.44 -14.16 -3.46
C LEU A 148 8.13 -12.93 -2.61
N SER A 149 9.13 -12.11 -2.27
CA SER A 149 8.95 -10.90 -1.47
C SER A 149 7.92 -9.95 -2.08
N THR A 150 8.09 -9.63 -3.37
CA THR A 150 7.18 -8.72 -4.10
C THR A 150 5.75 -9.28 -4.20
N GLN A 151 5.61 -10.59 -4.35
CA GLN A 151 4.29 -11.23 -4.38
C GLN A 151 3.64 -11.22 -2.99
N LEU A 152 4.42 -11.51 -1.94
CA LEU A 152 3.95 -11.42 -0.55
C LEU A 152 3.52 -10.01 -0.20
N GLN A 153 4.24 -8.98 -0.65
CA GLN A 153 3.82 -7.59 -0.44
C GLN A 153 2.44 -7.33 -1.04
N ALA A 154 2.20 -7.69 -2.30
CA ALA A 154 0.91 -7.45 -2.92
C ALA A 154 -0.22 -8.18 -2.18
N TRP A 155 -0.01 -9.45 -1.80
CA TRP A 155 -0.97 -10.20 -1.00
C TRP A 155 -1.22 -9.57 0.38
N MET A 156 -0.17 -9.14 1.07
CA MET A 156 -0.32 -8.43 2.36
C MET A 156 -1.13 -7.14 2.22
N VAL A 157 -0.95 -6.40 1.12
CA VAL A 157 -1.73 -5.18 0.85
C VAL A 157 -3.21 -5.53 0.58
N LEU A 158 -3.48 -6.54 -0.23
CA LEU A 158 -4.84 -6.99 -0.56
C LEU A 158 -5.58 -7.53 0.67
N GLU A 159 -4.93 -8.36 1.47
CA GLU A 159 -5.48 -8.88 2.73
C GLU A 159 -5.72 -7.75 3.73
N ALA A 160 -4.78 -6.80 3.86
CA ALA A 160 -4.97 -5.62 4.71
C ALA A 160 -6.21 -4.81 4.27
N ALA A 161 -6.38 -4.59 2.96
CA ALA A 161 -7.58 -3.94 2.42
C ALA A 161 -8.87 -4.72 2.71
N ALA A 162 -8.85 -6.05 2.62
CA ALA A 162 -10.00 -6.89 2.90
C ALA A 162 -10.46 -6.85 4.37
N THR A 163 -9.59 -6.47 5.32
CA THR A 163 -9.99 -6.24 6.72
C THR A 163 -10.74 -4.94 6.95
N LEU A 164 -10.67 -4.01 6.00
CA LEU A 164 -11.31 -2.70 6.14
C LEU A 164 -12.78 -2.75 5.70
N PRO A 165 -13.66 -1.97 6.34
CA PRO A 165 -15.04 -1.89 5.90
C PRO A 165 -15.12 -1.29 4.48
N PRO A 166 -16.06 -1.74 3.64
CA PRO A 166 -16.28 -1.16 2.33
C PRO A 166 -16.63 0.33 2.46
N GLN A 167 -16.02 1.18 1.63
CA GLN A 167 -16.33 2.61 1.61
C GLN A 167 -17.81 2.79 1.25
N GLY A 168 -18.62 3.33 2.16
CA GLY A 168 -20.04 3.63 1.93
C GLY A 168 -21.07 2.86 2.78
N ALA A 169 -20.64 2.05 3.75
CA ALA A 169 -21.56 1.50 4.77
C ALA A 169 -21.63 2.45 5.99
N GLY A 170 -22.44 3.50 5.88
CA GLY A 170 -22.75 4.45 6.96
C GLY A 170 -24.16 4.99 6.81
#